data_AF-A0A7J8J5F7-F1
#
_entry.id   AF-A0A7J8J5F7-F1
#
_cell.length_a   1.000
_cell.length_b   1.000
_cell.length_c   1.000
_cell.angle_alpha   90.00
_cell.angle_beta   90.00
_cell.angle_gamma   90.00
#
_symmetry.space_group_name_H-M   'P 1'
#
loop_
_entity.id
_entity.type
_entity.pdbx_description
1 polymer ?
#
loop_
_entity_poly.entity_id
_entity_poly.type
_entity_poly.pdbx_seq_one_letter_code
_entity_poly.pdbx_strand_id
1 'polypeptide(L)'
;MCDLCKPPPQESTKSCMDCSASYCNECFKIYHPWGTIKAQHEYVGPTTNFRPKILMCPEHETERINMYCELCRRPVCHLCKLGGNHSNHRVTTMSSAYKTLKEKLSKDIDYLIGKESQVKSQISELNLLMKETEI
;
A
#
# COMPACT_ATOMS: atom_id res chain seq x y z
N MET A 1 -1.72 11.29 14.21
CA MET A 1 -1.84 11.69 15.63
C MET A 1 -2.43 10.57 16.47
N CYS A 2 -1.91 10.39 17.69
CA CYS A 2 -2.42 9.44 18.68
C CYS A 2 -3.71 9.96 19.31
N ASP A 3 -4.72 9.09 19.42
CA ASP A 3 -6.05 9.46 19.94
C ASP A 3 -6.10 9.56 21.48
N LEU A 4 -5.10 9.01 22.17
CA LEU A 4 -5.11 8.80 23.62
C LEU A 4 -3.96 9.50 24.36
N CYS A 5 -3.13 10.27 23.64
CA CYS A 5 -2.08 11.07 24.27
C CYS A 5 -2.72 12.20 25.08
N LYS A 6 -2.20 12.42 26.30
CA LYS A 6 -2.36 13.71 26.97
C LYS A 6 -1.62 14.78 26.16
N PRO A 7 -2.11 16.03 26.09
CA PRO A 7 -1.39 17.10 25.41
C PRO A 7 0.05 17.22 25.94
N PRO A 8 1.06 17.42 25.06
CA PRO A 8 0.94 17.63 23.62
C PRO A 8 0.70 16.33 22.82
N PRO A 9 -0.05 16.39 21.71
CA PRO A 9 -0.33 15.21 20.89
C PRO A 9 0.95 14.68 20.23
N GLN A 10 1.15 13.36 20.29
CA GLN A 10 2.24 12.68 19.60
C GLN A 10 1.75 12.06 18.29
N GLU A 11 2.67 11.85 17.36
CA GLU A 11 2.37 11.09 16.15
C GLU A 11 2.04 9.63 16.48
N SER A 12 1.04 9.12 15.77
CA SER A 12 0.65 7.72 15.86
C SER A 12 1.68 6.86 15.14
N THR A 13 2.08 5.76 15.75
CA THR A 13 2.99 4.76 15.19
C THR A 13 2.33 3.41 14.94
N LYS A 14 1.10 3.23 15.43
CA LYS A 14 0.34 1.99 15.31
C LYS A 14 -1.15 2.34 15.23
N SER A 15 -1.88 1.69 14.34
CA SER A 15 -3.35 1.73 14.34
C SER A 15 -3.87 0.35 14.68
N CYS A 16 -4.65 0.25 15.76
CA CYS A 16 -5.29 -1.00 16.14
C CYS A 16 -6.68 -1.06 15.51
N MET A 17 -6.87 -2.10 14.71
CA MET A 17 -8.06 -2.29 13.93
C MET A 17 -9.25 -2.81 14.77
N ASP A 18 -8.99 -3.52 15.87
CA ASP A 18 -10.02 -3.94 16.83
C ASP A 18 -10.51 -2.78 17.71
N CYS A 19 -9.61 -1.88 18.06
CA CYS A 19 -9.95 -0.71 18.87
C CYS A 19 -10.44 0.48 18.05
N SER A 20 -10.33 0.43 16.72
CA SER A 20 -10.64 1.56 15.81
C SER A 20 -9.96 2.86 16.23
N ALA A 21 -8.70 2.75 16.69
CA ALA A 21 -7.95 3.86 17.26
C ALA A 21 -6.48 3.80 16.83
N SER A 22 -5.86 4.98 16.79
CA SER A 22 -4.45 5.19 16.48
C SER A 22 -3.68 5.57 17.74
N TYR A 23 -2.54 4.91 17.94
CA TYR A 23 -1.73 5.00 19.14
C TYR A 23 -0.30 5.43 18.78
N CYS A 24 0.31 6.25 19.63
CA CYS A 24 1.77 6.30 19.70
C CYS A 24 2.30 5.01 20.36
N ASN A 25 3.62 4.81 20.36
CA ASN A 25 4.22 3.59 20.90
C ASN A 25 3.93 3.39 22.40
N GLU A 26 3.90 4.45 23.20
CA GLU A 26 3.64 4.37 24.65
C GLU A 26 2.17 4.05 24.93
N CYS A 27 1.25 4.81 24.33
CA CYS A 27 -0.18 4.53 24.45
C CYS A 27 -0.51 3.12 23.97
N PHE A 28 0.11 2.63 22.89
CA PHE A 28 -0.14 1.28 22.43
C PHE A 28 0.24 0.23 23.48
N LYS A 29 1.41 0.35 24.12
CA LYS A 29 1.84 -0.60 25.16
C LYS A 29 0.92 -0.60 26.39
N ILE A 30 0.36 0.57 26.73
CA ILE A 30 -0.57 0.72 27.86
C ILE A 30 -1.90 0.02 27.55
N TYR A 31 -2.41 0.16 26.33
CA TYR A 31 -3.71 -0.39 25.94
C TYR A 31 -3.64 -1.84 25.42
N HIS A 32 -2.47 -2.29 24.97
CA HIS A 32 -2.17 -3.65 24.51
C HIS A 32 -1.01 -4.28 25.33
N PRO A 33 -1.18 -4.44 26.65
CA PRO A 33 -0.14 -5.02 27.50
C PRO A 33 0.08 -6.49 27.14
N TRP A 34 1.34 -6.89 27.07
CA TRP A 34 1.76 -8.25 26.71
C TRP A 34 1.06 -9.30 27.57
N GLY A 35 0.64 -10.41 26.95
CA GLY A 35 -0.04 -11.51 27.65
C GLY A 35 -1.54 -11.31 27.87
N THR A 36 -2.13 -10.22 27.36
CA THR A 36 -3.59 -10.02 27.39
C THR A 36 -4.24 -10.35 26.05
N ILE A 37 -5.56 -10.55 26.06
CA ILE A 37 -6.37 -10.72 24.83
C ILE A 37 -6.16 -9.51 23.90
N LYS A 38 -6.05 -8.31 24.46
CA LYS A 38 -5.80 -7.09 23.69
C LYS A 38 -4.44 -7.08 22.97
N ALA A 39 -3.43 -7.78 23.49
CA ALA A 39 -2.15 -7.92 22.80
C ALA A 39 -2.25 -8.74 21.50
N GLN A 40 -3.32 -9.52 21.32
CA GLN A 40 -3.59 -10.30 20.12
C GLN A 40 -4.37 -9.50 19.05
N HIS A 41 -4.75 -8.26 19.34
CA HIS A 41 -5.43 -7.41 18.36
C HIS A 41 -4.54 -7.17 17.14
N GLU A 42 -5.15 -7.12 15.97
CA GLU A 42 -4.45 -6.84 14.72
C GLU A 42 -4.11 -5.33 14.67
N TYR A 43 -2.84 -5.02 14.43
CA TYR A 43 -2.39 -3.65 14.27
C TYR A 43 -1.47 -3.51 13.05
N VAL A 44 -1.57 -2.36 12.41
CA VAL A 44 -0.73 -1.98 11.27
C VAL A 44 0.06 -0.72 11.61
N GLY A 45 1.13 -0.44 10.84
CA GLY A 45 1.81 0.85 10.91
C GLY A 45 0.85 2.01 10.62
N PRO A 46 1.18 3.24 11.04
CA PRO A 46 0.29 4.38 10.88
C PRO A 46 0.18 4.67 9.38
N THR A 47 -1.02 4.59 8.83
CA THR A 47 -1.28 4.98 7.45
C THR A 47 -2.04 6.30 7.47
N THR A 48 -1.64 7.24 6.63
CA THR A 48 -2.37 8.51 6.45
C THR A 48 -3.80 8.30 5.89
N ASN A 49 -4.08 7.09 5.40
CA ASN A 49 -5.38 6.68 4.92
C ASN A 49 -5.97 5.63 5.87
N PHE A 50 -7.21 5.83 6.31
CA PHE A 50 -8.01 4.79 6.94
C PHE A 50 -8.02 3.56 6.02
N ARG A 51 -7.46 2.43 6.50
CA ARG A 51 -7.57 1.14 5.82
C ARG A 51 -8.65 0.37 6.56
N PRO A 52 -9.88 0.25 6.04
CA PRO A 52 -10.87 -0.62 6.65
C PRO A 52 -10.29 -2.04 6.78
N LYS A 53 -10.48 -2.68 7.94
CA LYS A 53 -10.11 -4.08 8.21
C LYS A 53 -10.42 -5.04 7.07
N ILE A 54 -11.56 -4.80 6.44
CA ILE A 54 -12.14 -5.64 5.42
C ILE A 54 -12.69 -4.69 4.38
N LEU A 55 -12.14 -4.76 3.17
CA LEU A 55 -12.74 -4.10 2.02
C LEU A 55 -13.96 -4.93 1.60
N MET A 56 -15.14 -4.33 1.64
CA MET A 56 -16.36 -4.93 1.13
C MET A 56 -16.48 -4.66 -0.37
N CYS A 57 -17.07 -5.59 -1.10
CA CYS A 57 -17.29 -5.43 -2.53
C CYS A 57 -18.37 -4.37 -2.76
N PRO A 58 -18.13 -3.35 -3.61
CA PRO A 58 -19.14 -2.33 -3.90
C PRO A 58 -20.33 -2.87 -4.70
N GLU A 59 -20.14 -3.98 -5.42
CA GLU A 59 -21.22 -4.66 -6.16
C GLU A 59 -21.94 -5.72 -5.28
N HIS A 60 -21.31 -6.17 -4.20
CA HIS A 60 -21.80 -7.23 -3.32
C HIS A 60 -21.47 -6.87 -1.86
N GLU A 61 -22.29 -6.00 -1.26
CA GLU A 61 -21.97 -5.31 -0.01
C GLU A 61 -21.71 -6.23 1.19
N THR A 62 -22.20 -7.47 1.16
CA THR A 62 -21.97 -8.50 2.19
C THR A 62 -20.68 -9.29 1.98
N GLU A 63 -20.04 -9.15 0.81
CA GLU A 63 -18.87 -9.94 0.44
C GLU A 63 -17.56 -9.23 0.64
N ARG A 64 -16.60 -9.97 1.20
CA ARG A 64 -15.24 -9.48 1.39
C ARG A 64 -14.46 -9.56 0.08
N ILE A 65 -13.72 -8.50 -0.21
CA ILE A 65 -12.71 -8.50 -1.26
C ILE A 65 -11.50 -9.31 -0.78
N ASN A 66 -11.19 -10.38 -1.50
CA ASN A 66 -10.06 -11.28 -1.18
C ASN A 66 -9.29 -11.76 -2.43
N MET A 67 -9.70 -11.33 -3.62
CA MET A 67 -9.06 -11.68 -4.89
C MET A 67 -8.72 -10.44 -5.70
N TYR A 68 -7.90 -10.62 -6.73
CA TYR A 68 -7.54 -9.61 -7.70
C TYR A 68 -7.90 -10.08 -9.11
N CYS A 69 -8.66 -9.28 -9.85
CA CYS A 69 -8.83 -9.50 -11.28
C CYS A 69 -7.63 -8.92 -12.04
N GLU A 70 -6.89 -9.78 -12.73
CA GLU A 70 -5.69 -9.36 -13.45
C GLU A 70 -6.01 -8.61 -14.73
N LEU A 71 -7.11 -8.95 -15.39
CA LEU A 71 -7.56 -8.28 -16.62
C LEU A 71 -8.04 -6.85 -16.32
N CYS A 72 -8.94 -6.70 -15.34
CA CYS A 72 -9.48 -5.40 -14.95
C CYS A 72 -8.58 -4.60 -14.00
N ARG A 73 -7.50 -5.21 -13.51
CA ARG A 73 -6.54 -4.63 -12.56
C ARG A 73 -7.21 -4.04 -11.31
N ARG A 74 -8.16 -4.77 -10.73
CA ARG A 74 -8.89 -4.33 -9.53
C ARG A 74 -9.16 -5.47 -8.54
N PRO A 75 -9.24 -5.19 -7.23
CA PRO A 75 -9.69 -6.15 -6.24
C PRO A 75 -11.15 -6.56 -6.46
N VAL A 76 -11.48 -7.83 -6.22
CA VAL A 76 -12.83 -8.41 -6.41
C VAL A 76 -13.16 -9.42 -5.30
N CYS A 77 -14.45 -9.71 -5.09
CA CYS A 77 -14.91 -10.79 -4.22
C CYS A 77 -15.22 -12.07 -5.01
N HIS A 78 -15.65 -13.13 -4.32
CA HIS A 78 -15.99 -14.41 -4.96
C HIS A 78 -17.23 -14.35 -5.85
N LEU A 79 -18.24 -13.54 -5.52
CA LEU A 79 -19.44 -13.40 -6.36
C LEU A 79 -19.15 -12.70 -7.68
N CYS A 80 -18.25 -11.70 -7.69
CA CYS A 80 -17.76 -11.09 -8.93
C CYS A 80 -17.20 -12.15 -9.90
N LYS A 81 -16.58 -13.23 -9.38
CA LYS A 81 -16.02 -14.33 -10.18
C LYS A 81 -17.03 -15.45 -10.48
N LEU A 82 -17.92 -15.80 -9.55
CA LEU A 82 -18.76 -16.99 -9.70
C LEU A 82 -19.99 -16.78 -10.60
N GLY A 83 -20.33 -15.53 -10.91
CA GLY A 83 -21.44 -15.21 -11.83
C GLY A 83 -21.57 -13.72 -12.17
N GLY A 84 -20.73 -12.86 -11.60
CA GLY A 84 -20.72 -11.44 -11.91
C GLY A 84 -19.87 -11.06 -13.13
N ASN A 85 -19.52 -9.78 -13.19
CA ASN A 85 -18.79 -9.12 -14.28
C ASN A 85 -17.38 -9.68 -14.57
N HIS A 86 -16.87 -10.61 -13.75
CA HIS A 86 -15.52 -11.18 -13.87
C HIS A 86 -15.52 -12.69 -14.03
N SER A 87 -16.66 -13.28 -14.39
CA SER A 87 -16.82 -14.73 -14.59
C SER A 87 -15.78 -15.33 -15.53
N ASN A 88 -15.48 -14.63 -16.62
CA ASN A 88 -14.51 -15.06 -17.63
C ASN A 88 -13.11 -14.45 -17.47
N HIS A 89 -12.88 -13.66 -16.42
CA HIS A 89 -11.56 -13.03 -16.20
C HIS A 89 -10.65 -13.92 -15.36
N ARG A 90 -9.35 -13.80 -15.60
CA ARG A 90 -8.33 -14.40 -14.72
C ARG A 90 -8.31 -13.63 -13.40
N VAL A 91 -8.48 -14.37 -12.31
CA VAL A 91 -8.39 -13.85 -10.95
C VAL A 91 -7.32 -14.61 -10.17
N THR A 92 -6.64 -13.92 -9.27
CA THR A 92 -5.62 -14.50 -8.37
C THR A 92 -5.86 -14.04 -6.94
N THR A 93 -5.12 -14.60 -5.98
CA THR A 93 -5.18 -14.18 -4.59
C THR A 93 -4.58 -12.78 -4.41
N MET A 94 -5.05 -12.05 -3.40
CA MET A 94 -4.49 -10.72 -3.10
C MET A 94 -2.99 -10.75 -2.83
N SER A 95 -2.49 -11.78 -2.13
CA SER A 95 -1.07 -11.94 -1.82
C SER A 95 -0.22 -12.16 -3.07
N SER A 96 -0.70 -12.99 -4.01
CA SER A 96 -0.02 -13.24 -5.29
C SER A 96 0.01 -11.99 -6.17
N ALA A 97 -1.12 -11.28 -6.26
CA ALA A 97 -1.20 -10.01 -6.97
C ALA A 97 -0.25 -8.97 -6.36
N TYR A 98 -0.25 -8.80 -5.04
CA TYR A 98 0.64 -7.87 -4.35
C TYR A 98 2.11 -8.14 -4.64
N LYS A 99 2.55 -9.41 -4.50
CA LYS A 99 3.93 -9.79 -4.81
C LYS A 99 4.32 -9.41 -6.23
N THR A 100 3.49 -9.82 -7.20
CA THR A 100 3.73 -9.57 -8.63
C THR A 100 3.76 -8.07 -8.95
N LEU A 101 2.79 -7.31 -8.44
CA LEU A 101 2.70 -5.87 -8.67
C LEU A 101 3.85 -5.11 -8.03
N LYS A 102 4.26 -5.50 -6.82
CA LYS A 102 5.41 -4.91 -6.13
C LYS A 102 6.70 -5.16 -6.91
N GLU A 103 6.95 -6.39 -7.33
CA GLU A 103 8.13 -6.74 -8.12
C GLU A 103 8.18 -5.98 -9.45
N LYS A 104 7.03 -5.88 -10.13
CA LYS A 104 6.92 -5.10 -11.36
C LYS A 104 7.23 -3.62 -11.12
N LEU A 105 6.61 -3.02 -10.11
CA LEU A 105 6.82 -1.62 -9.77
C LEU A 105 8.29 -1.32 -9.44
N SER A 106 8.95 -2.19 -8.68
CA SER A 106 10.38 -2.06 -8.38
C SER A 106 11.22 -2.06 -9.67
N LYS A 107 10.98 -3.01 -10.57
CA LYS A 107 11.70 -3.07 -11.86
C LYS A 107 11.43 -1.84 -12.73
N ASP A 108 10.20 -1.36 -12.77
CA ASP A 108 9.82 -0.17 -13.53
C ASP A 108 10.53 1.08 -12.96
N ILE A 109 10.66 1.19 -11.64
CA ILE A 109 11.42 2.27 -10.98
C ILE A 109 12.91 2.18 -11.32
N ASP A 110 13.52 1.01 -11.21
CA ASP A 110 14.94 0.81 -11.53
C ASP A 110 15.24 1.16 -12.99
N TYR A 111 14.33 0.78 -13.90
CA TYR A 111 14.42 1.14 -15.31
C TYR A 111 14.36 2.66 -15.52
N LEU A 112 13.43 3.36 -14.86
CA LEU A 112 13.30 4.82 -14.97
C LEU A 112 14.53 5.55 -14.43
N ILE A 113 15.11 5.10 -13.31
CA ILE A 113 16.36 5.65 -12.76
C ILE A 113 17.52 5.47 -13.76
N GLY A 114 17.60 4.30 -14.39
CA GLY A 114 18.60 4.05 -15.43
C GLY A 114 18.44 4.99 -16.63
N LYS A 115 17.19 5.21 -17.07
CA LYS A 115 16.89 6.14 -18.17
C LYS A 115 17.18 7.59 -17.81
N GLU A 116 16.84 8.02 -16.61
CA GLU A 116 17.18 9.35 -16.12
C GLU A 116 18.70 9.59 -16.13
N SER A 117 19.47 8.60 -15.67
CA SER A 117 20.94 8.67 -15.65
C SER A 117 21.52 8.76 -17.07
N GLN A 118 20.98 7.97 -18.01
CA GLN A 118 21.36 8.02 -19.42
C GLN A 118 21.12 9.40 -20.03
N VAL A 119 19.93 9.98 -19.81
CA VAL A 119 19.56 11.30 -20.32
C VAL A 119 20.46 12.39 -19.72
N LYS A 120 20.75 12.34 -18.41
CA LYS A 120 21.68 13.29 -17.76
C LYS A 120 23.08 13.24 -18.36
N SER A 121 23.58 12.05 -18.69
CA SER A 121 24.89 11.88 -19.33
C SER A 121 24.90 12.52 -20.72
N GLN A 122 23.87 12.25 -21.53
CA GLN A 122 23.75 12.81 -22.88
C GLN A 122 23.64 14.34 -22.86
N ILE A 123 22.89 14.90 -21.91
CA ILE A 123 22.81 16.36 -21.72
C ILE A 123 24.19 16.94 -21.38
N SER A 124 24.94 16.28 -20.50
CA SER A 124 26.29 16.72 -20.13
C SER A 124 27.25 16.71 -21.32
N GLU A 125 27.20 15.67 -22.14
CA GLU A 125 28.01 15.54 -23.36
C GLU A 125 27.67 16.63 -24.40
N LEU A 126 26.38 16.86 -24.67
CA LEU A 126 25.94 17.93 -25.57
C LEU A 126 26.40 19.31 -25.10
N ASN A 127 26.34 19.58 -23.79
CA ASN A 127 26.81 20.84 -23.23
C ASN A 127 28.33 21.03 -23.37
N LEU A 128 29.12 19.94 -23.36
CA LEU A 128 30.56 20.01 -23.61
C LEU A 128 30.83 20.34 -25.08
N LEU A 129 30.17 19.62 -26.00
CA LEU A 129 30.32 19.84 -27.43
C LEU A 129 29.93 21.27 -27.84
N MET A 130 28.85 21.82 -27.28
CA MET A 130 28.46 23.22 -27.54
C MET A 130 29.57 24.21 -27.19
N LYS A 131 30.22 24.04 -26.03
CA LYS A 131 31.32 24.91 -25.59
C LYS A 131 32.54 24.83 -26.50
N GLU A 132 32.82 23.66 -27.07
CA GLU A 132 33.93 23.47 -28.00
C GLU A 132 33.67 24.13 -29.35
N THR A 133 32.40 24.23 -29.78
CA THR A 133 32.01 24.87 -31.05
C THR A 133 31.85 26.39 -30.99
N GLU A 134 31.88 27.00 -29.79
CA GLU A 134 31.79 28.46 -29.58
C GLU A 134 33.18 29.16 -29.63
N ILE A 135 34.24 28.42 -29.97
CA ILE A 135 35.63 28.89 -30.18
C ILE A 135 35.90 29.03 -31.68
#